data_AF-A0A3N5X1L3-F1
#
_entry.id   AF-A0A3N5X1L3-F1
#
_cell.length_a   1.000
_cell.length_b   1.000
_cell.length_c   1.000
_cell.angle_alpha   90.00
_cell.angle_beta   90.00
_cell.angle_gamma   90.00
#
_symmetry.space_group_name_H-M   'P 1'
#
loop_
_entity.id
_entity.type
_entity.pdbx_description
1 polymer ?
#
loop_
_entity_poly.entity_id
_entity_poly.type
_entity_poly.pdbx_seq_one_letter_code
_entity_poly.pdbx_strand_id
1 'polypeptide(L)'
;MLLVAFADPAWAQQAAPSLAGQTRTEKDLLGEKQVPADAYYGVQTMRALENFQLSGILSNHYPGFVEAWAIVKLAAARANTDVGAMKPERLAAIEKACEAVLAGKYHDQFVVDWYQGGAGT
;
A
#
# COMPACT_ATOMS: atom_id res chain seq x y z
N MET A 1 6.20 -30.98 26.12
CA MET A 1 5.16 -30.75 25.10
C MET A 1 4.19 -29.72 25.67
N LEU A 2 4.57 -28.43 25.65
CA LEU A 2 3.66 -27.34 25.99
C LEU A 2 3.13 -26.79 24.67
N LEU A 3 1.85 -27.05 24.39
CA LEU A 3 1.11 -26.38 23.33
C LEU A 3 0.81 -24.96 23.82
N VAL A 4 1.53 -23.97 23.30
CA VAL A 4 1.11 -22.57 23.41
C VAL A 4 -0.02 -22.38 22.41
N ALA A 5 -1.26 -22.40 22.90
CA ALA A 5 -2.41 -21.99 22.11
C ALA A 5 -2.33 -20.48 21.90
N PHE A 6 -1.83 -20.05 20.74
CA PHE A 6 -2.05 -18.69 20.27
C PHE A 6 -3.54 -18.60 19.92
N ALA A 7 -4.30 -17.85 20.71
CA ALA A 7 -5.64 -17.44 20.30
C ALA A 7 -5.50 -16.68 18.98
N ASP A 8 -6.37 -16.98 18.01
CA ASP A 8 -6.38 -16.27 16.73
C ASP A 8 -6.51 -14.77 17.01
N PRO A 9 -5.47 -13.99 16.68
CA PRO A 9 -5.47 -12.57 16.99
C PRO A 9 -6.52 -11.86 16.14
N ALA A 10 -7.12 -10.79 16.68
CA ALA A 10 -8.20 -10.03 16.05
C ALA A 10 -7.87 -9.48 14.65
N TRP A 11 -6.59 -9.50 14.23
CA TRP A 11 -6.17 -9.14 12.88
C TRP A 11 -6.47 -10.22 11.82
N ALA A 12 -6.76 -11.47 12.22
CA ALA A 12 -7.02 -12.60 11.33
C ALA A 12 -8.38 -12.52 10.58
N GLN A 13 -9.10 -11.41 10.70
CA GLN A 13 -10.48 -11.24 10.23
C GLN A 13 -10.68 -10.06 9.26
N GLN A 14 -9.63 -9.59 8.57
CA GLN A 14 -9.81 -8.64 7.47
C GLN A 14 -9.88 -9.37 6.12
N ALA A 15 -11.11 -9.48 5.61
CA ALA A 15 -11.36 -9.95 4.25
C ALA A 15 -10.84 -8.93 3.22
N ALA A 16 -10.39 -9.42 2.07
CA ALA A 16 -9.97 -8.59 0.94
C ALA A 16 -11.10 -7.61 0.52
N PRO A 17 -10.77 -6.41 -0.01
CA PRO A 17 -11.77 -5.41 -0.38
C PRO A 17 -12.80 -5.99 -1.37
N SER A 18 -14.09 -5.76 -1.12
CA SER A 18 -15.15 -6.20 -2.02
C SER A 18 -15.21 -5.33 -3.28
N LEU A 19 -15.19 -5.94 -4.46
CA LEU A 19 -15.32 -5.29 -5.77
C LEU A 19 -16.75 -4.76 -6.10
N ALA A 20 -17.63 -4.61 -5.11
CA ALA A 20 -19.04 -4.29 -5.33
C ALA A 20 -19.33 -2.81 -5.69
N GLY A 21 -18.31 -2.03 -6.04
CA GLY A 21 -18.39 -0.59 -6.32
C GLY A 21 -18.04 -0.21 -7.76
N GLN A 22 -18.10 1.09 -8.06
CA GLN A 22 -17.60 1.63 -9.33
C GLN A 22 -16.11 1.31 -9.49
N THR A 23 -15.65 1.07 -10.72
CA THR A 23 -14.24 0.79 -11.03
C THR A 23 -13.66 1.80 -12.01
N ARG A 24 -12.33 1.89 -12.05
CA ARG A 24 -11.56 2.58 -13.08
C ARG A 24 -10.61 1.61 -13.77
N THR A 25 -10.40 1.80 -15.07
CA THR A 25 -9.41 1.01 -15.82
C THR A 25 -8.03 1.63 -15.67
N GLU A 26 -7.05 0.83 -15.26
CA GLU A 26 -5.64 1.18 -15.26
C GLU A 26 -4.83 0.18 -16.09
N LYS A 27 -3.64 0.58 -16.54
CA LYS A 27 -2.75 -0.24 -17.37
C LYS A 27 -1.34 -0.25 -16.80
N ASP A 28 -0.76 -1.44 -16.72
CA ASP A 28 0.67 -1.65 -16.48
C ASP A 28 1.28 -2.48 -17.63
N LEU A 29 2.50 -3.00 -17.42
CA LEU A 29 3.20 -3.83 -18.40
C LEU A 29 2.43 -5.11 -18.76
N LEU A 30 1.58 -5.63 -17.87
CA LEU A 30 0.82 -6.87 -18.07
C LEU A 30 -0.55 -6.62 -18.72
N GLY A 31 -0.87 -5.36 -19.05
CA GLY A 31 -2.11 -4.97 -19.70
C GLY A 31 -3.06 -4.21 -18.78
N GLU A 32 -4.32 -4.13 -19.21
CA GLU A 32 -5.36 -3.37 -18.52
C GLU A 32 -6.02 -4.17 -17.39
N LYS A 33 -6.51 -3.47 -16.38
CA LYS A 33 -7.22 -4.05 -15.24
C LYS A 33 -8.21 -3.06 -14.63
N GLN A 34 -9.29 -3.60 -14.07
CA GLN A 34 -10.21 -2.83 -13.25
C GLN A 34 -9.68 -2.70 -11.82
N VAL A 35 -9.71 -1.48 -11.29
CA VAL A 35 -9.34 -1.12 -9.92
C VAL A 35 -10.56 -0.41 -9.29
N PRO A 36 -10.90 -0.65 -8.01
CA PRO A 36 -11.98 0.10 -7.34
C PRO A 36 -11.77 1.62 -7.49
N ALA A 37 -12.83 2.35 -7.84
CA ALA A 37 -12.72 3.79 -8.16
C ALA A 37 -12.31 4.64 -6.95
N ASP A 38 -12.60 4.17 -5.74
CA ASP A 38 -12.30 4.81 -4.46
C ASP A 38 -10.95 4.38 -3.84
N ALA A 39 -10.32 3.32 -4.35
CA ALA A 39 -9.00 2.89 -3.93
C ALA A 39 -7.91 3.89 -4.37
N TYR A 40 -7.04 4.27 -3.44
CA TYR A 40 -5.86 5.09 -3.74
C TYR A 40 -4.73 4.30 -4.39
N TYR A 41 -4.69 2.98 -4.17
CA TYR A 41 -3.72 2.10 -4.82
C TYR A 41 -4.05 1.89 -6.30
N GLY A 42 -3.04 1.49 -7.09
CA GLY A 42 -3.17 1.27 -8.53
C GLY A 42 -3.21 -0.19 -8.96
N VAL A 43 -3.13 -0.42 -10.27
CA VAL A 43 -3.19 -1.75 -10.90
C VAL A 43 -2.15 -2.75 -10.37
N GLN A 44 -0.94 -2.30 -10.04
CA GLN A 44 0.10 -3.20 -9.53
C GLN A 44 -0.27 -3.77 -8.15
N THR A 45 -0.78 -2.93 -7.24
CA THR A 45 -1.32 -3.38 -5.95
C THR A 45 -2.54 -4.28 -6.15
N MET A 46 -3.43 -3.97 -7.10
CA MET A 46 -4.57 -4.84 -7.42
C MET A 46 -4.12 -6.24 -7.88
N ARG A 47 -3.04 -6.33 -8.66
CA ARG A 47 -2.45 -7.62 -9.04
C ARG A 47 -1.79 -8.32 -7.86
N ALA A 48 -1.07 -7.60 -7.00
CA ALA A 48 -0.49 -8.18 -5.79
C ALA A 48 -1.57 -8.75 -4.87
N LEU A 49 -2.69 -8.04 -4.72
CA LEU A 49 -3.86 -8.54 -3.99
C LEU A 49 -4.41 -9.83 -4.57
N GLU A 50 -4.45 -10.00 -5.90
CA GLU A 50 -4.90 -11.23 -6.58
C GLU A 50 -3.87 -12.37 -6.53
N ASN A 51 -2.58 -12.04 -6.47
CA ASN A 51 -1.50 -13.03 -6.48
C ASN A 51 -1.17 -13.56 -5.07
N PHE A 52 -1.37 -12.74 -4.04
CA PHE A 52 -0.92 -13.04 -2.68
C PHE A 52 -2.10 -12.91 -1.68
N GLN A 53 -2.77 -14.03 -1.42
CA GLN A 53 -3.69 -14.19 -0.28
C GLN A 53 -3.20 -15.36 0.58
N LEU A 54 -2.12 -15.14 1.32
CA LEU A 54 -1.38 -16.23 1.96
C LEU A 54 -1.66 -16.31 3.46
N SER A 55 -1.52 -15.19 4.16
CA SER A 55 -1.63 -15.13 5.62
C SER A 55 -2.83 -14.33 6.11
N GLY A 56 -3.33 -13.40 5.30
CA GLY A 56 -4.30 -12.41 5.75
C GLY A 56 -3.71 -11.33 6.66
N ILE A 57 -2.40 -11.39 6.95
CA ILE A 57 -1.67 -10.27 7.58
C ILE A 57 -1.39 -9.26 6.49
N LEU A 58 -2.00 -8.08 6.58
CA LEU A 58 -1.81 -7.03 5.58
C LEU A 58 -0.69 -6.09 5.99
N SER A 59 -0.09 -5.42 5.01
CA SER A 59 0.99 -4.44 5.25
C SER A 59 0.63 -3.34 6.24
N ASN A 60 -0.64 -2.91 6.29
CA ASN A 60 -1.12 -1.94 7.27
C ASN A 60 -1.26 -2.46 8.71
N HIS A 61 -1.15 -3.77 8.96
CA HIS A 61 -1.08 -4.29 10.33
C HIS A 61 0.17 -3.80 11.08
N TYR A 62 1.18 -3.36 10.34
CA TYR A 62 2.40 -2.77 10.87
C TYR A 62 2.49 -1.28 10.46
N PRO A 63 1.83 -0.36 11.19
CA PRO A 63 1.78 1.05 10.81
C PRO A 63 3.17 1.70 10.69
N GLY A 64 4.14 1.28 11.51
CA GLY A 64 5.53 1.73 11.40
C GLY A 64 6.19 1.38 10.06
N PHE A 65 5.77 0.30 9.38
CA PHE A 65 6.23 -0.02 8.03
C PHE A 65 5.67 0.96 6.99
N VAL A 66 4.37 1.28 7.09
CA VAL A 66 3.69 2.26 6.23
C VAL A 66 4.30 3.66 6.43
N GLU A 67 4.53 4.06 7.67
CA GLU A 67 5.20 5.32 8.03
C GLU A 67 6.63 5.38 7.47
N ALA A 68 7.42 4.31 7.65
CA ALA A 68 8.77 4.25 7.11
C ALA A 68 8.77 4.40 5.58
N TRP A 69 7.81 3.78 4.87
CA TRP A 69 7.62 3.97 3.44
C TRP A 69 7.36 5.43 3.07
N ALA A 70 6.45 6.11 3.79
CA ALA A 70 6.17 7.52 3.57
C ALA A 70 7.41 8.40 3.81
N ILE A 71 8.21 8.13 4.86
CA ILE A 71 9.47 8.84 5.13
C ILE A 71 10.45 8.68 3.97
N VAL A 72 10.66 7.45 3.48
CA VAL A 72 11.57 7.19 2.36
C VAL A 72 11.13 7.90 1.10
N LYS A 73 9.83 7.87 0.77
CA LYS A 73 9.29 8.54 -0.42
C LYS A 73 9.38 10.07 -0.31
N LEU A 74 9.12 10.62 0.87
CA LEU A 74 9.27 12.06 1.13
C LEU A 74 10.72 12.51 0.97
N ALA A 75 11.67 11.78 1.56
CA ALA A 75 13.10 12.08 1.45
C ALA A 75 13.57 11.99 -0.01
N ALA A 76 13.15 10.96 -0.75
CA ALA A 76 13.49 10.80 -2.15
C ALA A 76 12.90 11.92 -3.03
N ALA A 77 11.66 12.34 -2.78
CA ALA A 77 11.04 13.44 -3.53
C ALA A 77 11.79 14.76 -3.32
N ARG A 78 12.12 15.09 -2.06
CA ARG A 78 12.91 16.29 -1.72
C ARG A 78 14.27 16.27 -2.40
N ALA A 79 15.03 15.18 -2.24
CA ALA A 79 16.35 15.04 -2.85
C ALA A 79 16.29 15.14 -4.39
N ASN A 80 15.27 14.55 -5.03
CA ASN A 80 15.07 14.65 -6.48
C ASN A 80 14.73 16.09 -6.92
N THR A 81 13.99 16.85 -6.12
CA THR A 81 13.73 18.26 -6.41
C THR A 81 14.96 19.12 -6.22
N ASP A 82 15.76 18.88 -5.17
CA ASP A 82 16.98 19.64 -4.90
C ASP A 82 18.00 19.56 -6.05
N VAL A 83 18.10 18.39 -6.71
CA VAL A 83 18.97 18.19 -7.89
C VAL A 83 18.30 18.54 -9.22
N GLY A 84 17.07 19.07 -9.20
CA GLY A 84 16.32 19.48 -10.39
C GLY A 84 15.68 18.34 -11.20
N ALA A 85 15.73 17.10 -10.70
CA ALA A 85 15.10 15.93 -11.35
C ALA A 85 13.57 15.89 -11.17
N MET A 86 13.02 16.68 -10.25
CA MET A 86 11.57 16.78 -10.01
C MET A 86 11.12 18.24 -9.84
N LYS A 87 10.04 18.61 -10.51
CA LYS A 87 9.46 19.96 -10.40
C LYS A 87 8.86 20.22 -9.00
N PRO A 88 8.96 21.44 -8.45
CA PRO A 88 8.44 21.77 -7.13
C PRO A 88 6.94 21.51 -6.93
N GLU A 89 6.12 21.63 -7.98
CA GLU A 89 4.67 21.39 -7.86
C GLU A 89 4.36 19.91 -7.59
N ARG A 90 5.18 19.00 -8.14
CA ARG A 90 5.08 17.56 -7.84
C ARG A 90 5.56 17.26 -6.42
N LEU A 91 6.62 17.92 -5.97
CA LEU A 91 7.08 17.81 -4.58
C LEU A 91 5.95 18.17 -3.63
N ALA A 92 5.34 19.35 -3.78
CA ALA A 92 4.28 19.82 -2.88
C ALA A 92 3.10 18.82 -2.76
N ALA A 93 2.73 18.17 -3.87
CA ALA A 93 1.69 17.13 -3.86
C ALA A 93 2.15 15.86 -3.11
N ILE A 94 3.39 15.41 -3.33
CA ILE A 94 3.96 14.23 -2.66
C ILE A 94 4.15 14.49 -1.17
N GLU A 95 4.63 15.68 -0.78
CA GLU A 95 4.79 16.07 0.63
C GLU A 95 3.46 16.00 1.36
N LYS A 96 2.42 16.63 0.80
CA LYS A 96 1.07 16.59 1.37
C LYS A 96 0.54 15.16 1.53
N ALA A 97 0.79 14.28 0.56
CA ALA A 97 0.38 12.89 0.64
C ALA A 97 1.15 12.11 1.72
N CYS A 98 2.48 12.28 1.77
CA CYS A 98 3.31 11.62 2.77
C CYS A 98 2.98 12.09 4.19
N GLU A 99 2.77 13.40 4.39
CA GLU A 99 2.34 13.96 5.67
C GLU A 99 0.98 13.42 6.12
N ALA A 100 0.03 13.23 5.18
CA ALA A 100 -1.25 12.60 5.50
C ALA A 100 -1.06 11.15 5.98
N VAL A 101 -0.19 10.37 5.32
CA VAL A 101 0.14 8.98 5.73
C VAL A 101 0.82 8.95 7.09
N LEU A 102 1.78 9.85 7.35
CA LEU A 102 2.44 9.99 8.65
C LEU A 102 1.49 10.44 9.76
N ALA A 103 0.40 11.14 9.41
CA ALA A 103 -0.70 11.46 10.32
C ALA A 103 -1.72 10.31 10.49
N GLY A 104 -1.42 9.10 10.01
CA GLY A 104 -2.27 7.92 10.14
C GLY A 104 -3.38 7.81 9.09
N LYS A 105 -3.47 8.73 8.12
CA LYS A 105 -4.52 8.68 7.08
C LYS A 105 -4.13 7.71 5.98
N TYR A 106 -5.14 7.07 5.38
CA TYR A 106 -4.97 6.19 4.22
C TYR A 106 -4.16 4.90 4.48
N HIS A 107 -3.93 4.53 5.76
CA HIS A 107 -3.28 3.24 6.09
C HIS A 107 -4.11 2.05 5.60
N ASP A 108 -5.43 2.20 5.52
CA ASP A 108 -6.36 1.24 4.91
C ASP A 108 -6.11 0.98 3.40
N GLN A 109 -5.23 1.76 2.77
CA GLN A 109 -4.86 1.60 1.35
C GLN A 109 -3.59 0.75 1.16
N PHE A 110 -2.93 0.35 2.26
CA PHE A 110 -1.76 -0.55 2.26
C PHE A 110 -2.22 -1.98 2.57
N VAL A 111 -2.66 -2.67 1.53
CA VAL A 111 -3.50 -3.88 1.65
C VAL A 111 -2.83 -5.15 1.12
N VAL A 112 -1.57 -5.09 0.69
CA VAL A 112 -0.84 -6.28 0.21
C VAL A 112 -0.50 -7.19 1.40
N ASP A 113 -0.64 -8.50 1.20
CA ASP A 113 -0.24 -9.52 2.19
C ASP A 113 1.24 -9.39 2.55
N TRP A 114 1.55 -9.53 3.83
CA TRP A 114 2.89 -9.40 4.38
C TRP A 114 3.87 -10.39 3.74
N TYR A 115 3.39 -11.58 3.36
CA TYR A 115 4.21 -12.62 2.73
C TYR A 115 4.14 -12.56 1.20
N GLN A 116 4.14 -11.36 0.62
CA GLN A 116 4.25 -11.20 -0.82
C GLN A 116 5.57 -11.73 -1.40
N GLY A 117 5.50 -12.22 -2.64
CA GLY A 117 6.69 -12.43 -3.48
C GLY A 117 7.26 -11.10 -3.99
N GLY A 118 8.32 -11.15 -4.80
CA GLY A 118 8.84 -9.94 -5.48
C GLY A 118 9.70 -9.02 -4.62
N ALA A 119 10.22 -9.52 -3.49
CA ALA A 119 11.22 -8.85 -2.64
C ALA A 119 10.79 -7.47 -2.08
N GLY A 120 9.48 -7.23 -1.94
CA GLY A 120 8.95 -5.99 -1.39
C GLY A 120 8.87 -4.82 -2.38
N THR A 121 8.87 -5.12 -3.69
CA THR A 121 8.60 -4.15 -4.78
C THR A 121 7.18 -3.62 -4.70
#